data_AF-A0AAD0MMW7-F1
#
_entry.id   AF-A0AAD0MMW7-F1
#
_cell.length_a   1.000
_cell.length_b   1.000
_cell.length_c   1.000
_cell.angle_alpha   90.00
_cell.angle_beta   90.00
_cell.angle_gamma   90.00
#
_symmetry.space_group_name_H-M   'P 1'
#
loop_
_entity.id
_entity.type
_entity.pdbx_description
1 polymer ?
#
loop_
_entity_poly.entity_id
_entity_poly.type
_entity_poly.pdbx_seq_one_letter_code
_entity_poly.pdbx_strand_id
1 'polypeptide(L)' 'MASEYYCPDCKNSRYFYNEVSVMAIKFIDNKQGAKDGKIMHVDSTNVDNYFEPVYCYKCAEIVAEPMNTRSD' A
#
# COMPACT_ATOMS: atom_id res chain seq x y z
N MET A 1 21.12 12.81 9.36
CA MET A 1 20.05 11.79 9.45
C MET A 1 20.41 10.70 8.47
N ALA A 2 20.57 9.45 8.91
CA ALA A 2 20.78 8.33 7.99
C ALA A 2 19.48 8.09 7.21
N SER A 3 19.57 7.86 5.91
CA SER A 3 18.43 7.47 5.09
C SER A 3 18.01 6.05 5.47
N GLU A 4 16.76 5.90 5.92
CA GLU A 4 16.19 4.61 6.32
C GLU A 4 16.04 3.64 5.14
N TYR A 5 15.88 4.17 3.91
CA TYR A 5 15.67 3.39 2.69
C TYR A 5 16.59 3.84 1.54
N TYR A 6 17.08 2.88 0.77
CA TYR A 6 17.87 3.09 -0.46
C TYR A 6 17.50 2.01 -1.48
N CYS A 7 17.21 2.41 -2.72
CA CYS A 7 16.96 1.47 -3.81
C CYS A 7 18.25 1.21 -4.60
N PRO A 8 18.77 -0.03 -4.62
CA PRO A 8 20.00 -0.35 -5.35
C PRO A 8 19.83 -0.29 -6.88
N ASP A 9 18.64 -0.61 -7.40
CA ASP A 9 18.43 -0.78 -8.84
C ASP A 9 18.41 0.55 -9.59
N CYS A 10 17.68 1.54 -9.06
CA CYS A 10 17.58 2.87 -9.67
C CYS A 10 18.32 3.96 -8.90
N LYS A 11 19.07 3.59 -7.85
CA LYS A 11 19.86 4.48 -6.98
C LYS A 11 19.03 5.60 -6.32
N ASN A 12 17.72 5.37 -6.16
CA ASN A 12 16.83 6.33 -5.51
C ASN A 12 17.01 6.28 -3.99
N SER A 13 17.17 7.45 -3.39
CA SER A 13 17.36 7.63 -1.94
C SER A 13 16.36 8.61 -1.31
N ARG A 14 15.35 9.08 -2.08
CA ARG A 14 14.49 10.21 -1.66
C ARG A 14 13.03 9.84 -1.45
N TYR A 15 12.44 9.07 -2.36
CA TYR A 15 10.99 8.81 -2.35
C TYR A 15 10.71 7.31 -2.37
N PHE A 16 9.93 6.87 -1.40
CA PHE A 16 9.48 5.49 -1.22
C PHE A 16 8.01 5.52 -0.82
N TYR A 17 7.31 4.42 -1.01
CA TYR A 17 5.93 4.27 -0.57
C TYR A 17 5.71 2.87 -0.04
N ASN A 18 4.75 2.71 0.85
CA ASN A 18 4.11 1.43 1.08
C ASN A 18 2.66 1.52 0.61
N GLU A 19 2.04 0.36 0.42
CA GLU A 19 0.62 0.31 0.14
C GLU A 19 -0.17 0.54 1.44
N VAL A 20 -1.40 1.02 1.30
CA VAL A 20 -2.33 1.23 2.42
C VAL A 20 -3.73 0.77 2.02
N SER A 21 -4.55 0.36 3.00
CA SER A 21 -6.00 0.27 2.83
C SER A 21 -6.66 1.53 3.36
N VAL A 22 -7.73 1.93 2.69
CA VAL A 22 -8.56 3.08 3.05
C VAL A 22 -10.01 2.68 3.01
N MET A 23 -10.86 3.39 3.75
CA MET A 23 -12.30 3.13 3.68
C MET A 23 -12.86 3.50 2.30
N ALA A 24 -13.73 2.62 1.80
CA ALA A 24 -14.41 2.82 0.52
C ALA A 24 -15.89 2.42 0.63
N ILE A 25 -16.74 3.12 -0.11
CA ILE A 25 -18.18 2.86 -0.19
C ILE A 25 -18.45 1.98 -1.40
N LYS A 26 -18.90 0.75 -1.15
CA LYS A 26 -19.27 -0.21 -2.20
C LYS A 26 -20.72 0.00 -2.65
N PHE A 27 -20.97 -0.05 -3.96
CA PHE A 27 -22.32 0.01 -4.50
C PHE A 27 -23.02 -1.35 -4.36
N ILE A 28 -24.17 -1.36 -3.68
CA ILE A 28 -24.97 -2.57 -3.44
C ILE A 28 -26.33 -2.37 -4.10
N ASP A 29 -26.69 -3.31 -4.97
CA ASP A 29 -28.05 -3.50 -5.48
C ASP A 29 -28.77 -4.47 -4.54
N ASN A 30 -29.92 -4.07 -4.00
CA ASN A 30 -30.66 -4.90 -3.04
C ASN A 30 -31.18 -6.23 -3.63
N LYS A 31 -31.22 -6.37 -4.96
CA LYS A 31 -31.66 -7.60 -5.64
C LYS A 31 -30.51 -8.48 -6.10
N GLN A 32 -29.34 -7.89 -6.38
CA GLN A 32 -28.21 -8.60 -7.00
C GLN A 32 -26.95 -8.61 -6.11
N GLY A 33 -26.98 -7.92 -4.97
CA GLY A 33 -25.85 -7.76 -4.08
C GLY A 33 -24.84 -6.73 -4.60
N ALA A 34 -23.56 -7.02 -4.45
CA ALA A 34 -22.49 -6.16 -4.95
C ALA A 34 -22.56 -6.03 -6.48
N LYS A 35 -22.83 -4.82 -6.99
CA LYS A 35 -22.90 -4.59 -8.43
C LYS A 35 -21.49 -4.50 -9.02
N ASP A 36 -21.00 -5.59 -9.60
CA ASP A 36 -19.73 -5.69 -10.34
C ASP A 36 -18.50 -5.15 -9.59
N GLY A 37 -18.50 -5.23 -8.25
CA GLY A 37 -17.41 -4.68 -7.44
C GLY A 37 -17.29 -3.15 -7.47
N LYS A 38 -18.31 -2.44 -7.98
CA LYS A 38 -18.28 -0.98 -8.12
C LYS A 38 -18.09 -0.28 -6.78
N ILE A 39 -17.09 0.60 -6.73
CA ILE A 39 -16.83 1.53 -5.63
C ILE A 39 -17.38 2.91 -6.00
N MET A 40 -18.18 3.50 -5.11
CA MET A 40 -18.80 4.82 -5.31
C MET A 40 -17.94 5.96 -4.81
N HIS A 41 -17.23 5.72 -3.71
CA HIS A 41 -16.41 6.73 -3.04
C HIS A 41 -15.27 6.05 -2.29
N VAL A 42 -14.13 6.74 -2.19
CA VAL A 42 -12.96 6.34 -1.42
C VAL A 42 -12.56 7.52 -0.55
N ASP A 43 -12.45 7.31 0.75
CA ASP A 43 -11.94 8.31 1.69
C ASP A 43 -10.44 8.10 1.88
N SER A 44 -9.64 8.73 1.03
CA SER A 44 -8.17 8.63 1.10
C SER A 44 -7.55 9.31 2.32
N THR A 45 -8.34 10.02 3.13
CA THR A 45 -7.85 10.69 4.34
C THR A 45 -7.90 9.79 5.56
N ASN A 46 -8.66 8.69 5.49
CA ASN A 46 -8.81 7.72 6.56
C ASN A 46 -8.17 6.37 6.19
N VAL A 47 -6.90 6.22 6.59
CA VAL A 47 -6.13 5.00 6.40
C VAL A 47 -6.51 3.98 7.47
N ASP A 48 -6.97 2.81 7.03
CA ASP A 48 -7.43 1.70 7.89
C ASP A 48 -6.28 0.73 8.19
N ASN A 49 -5.36 0.52 7.24
CA ASN A 49 -4.19 -0.34 7.42
C ASN A 49 -2.99 0.16 6.59
N TYR A 50 -1.79 -0.11 7.09
CA TYR A 50 -0.53 0.08 6.38
C TYR A 50 0.08 -1.29 6.09
N PHE A 51 0.48 -1.53 4.85
CA PHE A 51 1.19 -2.76 4.50
C PHE A 51 2.70 -2.55 4.74
N GLU A 52 3.36 -3.59 5.23
CA GLU A 52 4.78 -3.53 5.63
C GLU A 52 5.78 -3.40 4.46
N PRO A 53 5.57 -4.00 3.27
CA PRO A 53 6.49 -3.83 2.17
C PRO A 53 6.66 -2.35 1.78
N VAL A 54 7.91 -1.90 1.75
CA VAL A 54 8.26 -0.58 1.23
C VAL A 54 8.82 -0.73 -0.17
N TYR A 55 8.31 0.07 -1.09
CA TYR A 55 8.64 0.08 -2.50
C TYR A 55 9.39 1.35 -2.89
N CYS A 56 10.27 1.23 -3.87
CA CYS A 56 10.87 2.37 -4.52
C CYS A 56 9.86 3.12 -5.39
N TYR A 57 9.67 4.42 -5.15
CA TYR A 57 8.76 5.23 -5.96
C TYR A 57 9.13 5.30 -7.46
N LYS A 58 10.41 5.11 -7.81
CA LYS A 58 10.87 5.25 -9.21
C LYS A 58 10.75 3.98 -10.04
N CYS A 59 10.99 2.81 -9.44
CA CYS A 59 11.06 1.54 -10.17
C CYS A 59 10.10 0.47 -9.61
N ALA A 60 9.33 0.78 -8.56
CA ALA A 60 8.40 -0.12 -7.89
C ALA A 60 9.01 -1.37 -7.25
N GLU A 61 10.35 -1.50 -7.24
CA GLU A 61 11.05 -2.60 -6.55
C GLU A 61 10.89 -2.52 -5.03
N ILE A 62 10.77 -3.68 -4.39
CA ILE A 62 10.71 -3.79 -2.93
C ILE A 62 12.09 -3.47 -2.36
N VAL A 63 12.14 -2.59 -1.37
CA VAL A 63 13.39 -2.16 -0.70
C VAL A 63 13.47 -2.56 0.77
N ALA A 64 12.35 -2.92 1.37
CA ALA A 64 12.27 -3.52 2.69
C ALA A 64 11.07 -4.48 2.74
N GLU A 65 11.31 -5.70 3.19
CA GLU A 65 10.26 -6.70 3.43
C GLU A 65 9.74 -6.61 4.87
N PRO A 66 8.49 -7.06 5.14
CA PRO A 66 7.99 -7.29 6.48
C PRO A 66 9.02 -8.06 7.32
N MET A 67 9.35 -7.55 8.51
CA MET A 67 10.24 -8.26 9.43
C MET A 67 9.54 -9.54 9.87
N ASN A 68 9.74 -10.62 9.11
CA ASN A 68 9.26 -11.94 9.47
C ASN A 68 9.98 -12.30 10.76
N THR A 69 9.30 -12.25 11.90
CA THR A 69 9.80 -12.86 13.15
C THR A 69 9.77 -14.37 12.99
N ARG A 70 10.63 -14.90 12.11
CA ARG A 70 11.20 -16.22 12.29
C ARG A 70 12.37 -16.08 13.25
N SER A 71 12.02 -15.99 14.53
CA SER A 71 12.92 -16.40 15.60
C SER A 71 12.53 -17.82 15.96
N ASP A 72 13.39 -18.74 15.53
CA ASP A 72 13.57 -20.15 15.93
C ASP A 72 12.43 -21.17 15.72
#